data_AF-A0A5B9DE27-F1
#
_entry.id   AF-A0A5B9DE27-F1
#
_cell.length_a   1.000
_cell.length_b   1.000
_cell.length_c   1.000
_cell.angle_alpha   90.00
_cell.angle_beta   90.00
_cell.angle_gamma   90.00
#
_symmetry.space_group_name_H-M   'P 1'
#
loop_
_entity.id
_entity.type
_entity.pdbx_description
1 polymer ?
#
loop_
_entity_poly.entity_id
_entity_poly.type
_entity_poly.pdbx_seq_one_letter_code
_entity_poly.pdbx_strand_id
1 'polypeptide(L)'
;MTQIYSAHRYSSLTPGFSSLTLKNNKVVSFFSGLGEKYVEVENYVVALLLRRDESVATYRAILNKIAANILGNIENNKYKKLIPRLYQDLARI
;
A
#
# COMPACT_ATOMS: atom_id res chain seq x y z
N MET A 1 0.66 -13.23 16.32
CA MET A 1 0.43 -11.86 15.79
C MET A 1 0.85 -11.83 14.34
N THR A 2 -0.07 -11.65 13.41
CA THR A 2 0.27 -11.52 11.98
C THR A 2 0.68 -10.07 11.72
N GLN A 3 1.95 -9.86 11.37
CA GLN A 3 2.46 -8.55 10.97
C GLN A 3 2.17 -8.34 9.47
N ILE A 4 1.87 -7.10 9.04
CA ILE A 4 1.67 -6.77 7.62
C ILE A 4 2.84 -7.27 6.76
N TYR A 5 4.06 -7.12 7.27
CA TYR A 5 5.26 -7.66 6.65
C TYR A 5 5.19 -9.17 6.42
N SER A 6 4.80 -9.93 7.45
CA SER A 6 4.58 -11.36 7.36
C SER A 6 3.45 -11.70 6.38
N ALA A 7 2.37 -10.93 6.36
CA ALA A 7 1.24 -11.14 5.45
C ALA A 7 1.66 -11.04 3.98
N HIS A 8 2.60 -10.15 3.65
CA HIS A 8 3.18 -10.08 2.30
C HIS A 8 4.16 -11.22 2.06
N ARG A 9 5.14 -11.43 2.96
CA ARG A 9 6.20 -12.43 2.78
C ARG A 9 5.75 -13.89 2.79
N TYR A 10 4.68 -14.23 3.51
CA TYR A 10 4.12 -15.59 3.45
C TYR A 10 3.39 -15.85 2.13
N SER A 11 2.92 -14.80 1.45
CA SER A 11 2.08 -14.94 0.25
C SER A 11 2.86 -14.93 -1.06
N SER A 12 3.94 -14.14 -1.18
CA SER A 12 4.90 -14.19 -2.29
C SER A 12 6.08 -13.21 -2.06
N LEU A 13 7.13 -13.33 -2.88
CA LEU A 13 8.14 -12.27 -3.06
C LEU A 13 7.71 -11.22 -4.11
N THR A 14 6.54 -11.40 -4.72
CA THR A 14 6.06 -10.54 -5.80
C THR A 14 5.28 -9.33 -5.27
N PRO A 15 5.20 -8.23 -6.03
CA PRO A 15 4.45 -7.05 -5.64
C PRO A 15 2.97 -7.41 -5.46
N GLY A 16 2.32 -6.88 -4.42
CA GLY A 16 0.99 -7.36 -4.09
C GLY A 16 0.24 -6.55 -3.05
N PHE A 17 -1.09 -6.69 -3.12
CA PHE A 17 -2.01 -6.12 -2.15
C PHE A 17 -2.29 -7.12 -1.02
N SER A 18 -2.26 -6.67 0.22
CA SER A 18 -2.66 -7.45 1.39
C SER A 18 -3.47 -6.60 2.35
N SER A 19 -4.32 -7.25 3.15
CA SER A 19 -5.14 -6.58 4.15
C SER A 19 -5.15 -7.35 5.46
N LEU A 20 -5.11 -6.62 6.57
CA LEU A 20 -5.22 -7.14 7.93
C LEU A 20 -6.40 -6.46 8.62
N THR A 21 -7.35 -7.25 9.10
CA THR A 21 -8.42 -6.74 9.96
C THR A 21 -7.96 -6.77 11.41
N LEU A 22 -8.02 -5.63 12.07
CA LEU A 22 -7.76 -5.45 13.50
C LEU A 22 -9.08 -5.21 14.24
N LYS A 23 -9.04 -5.09 15.57
CA LYS A 23 -10.26 -4.96 16.39
C LYS A 23 -11.11 -3.75 16.02
N ASN A 24 -10.48 -2.60 15.78
CA ASN A 24 -11.17 -1.31 15.59
C ASN A 24 -10.94 -0.68 14.20
N ASN A 25 -10.08 -1.29 13.39
CA ASN A 25 -9.59 -0.74 12.15
C ASN A 25 -9.18 -1.86 11.21
N LYS A 26 -8.96 -1.51 9.94
CA LYS A 26 -8.37 -2.39 8.95
C LYS A 26 -7.11 -1.73 8.43
N VAL A 27 -6.09 -2.51 8.12
CA VAL A 27 -4.90 -2.03 7.44
C VAL A 27 -4.91 -2.68 6.07
N VAL A 28 -4.83 -1.88 5.03
CA VAL A 28 -4.61 -2.34 3.66
C VAL A 28 -3.25 -1.88 3.20
N SER A 29 -2.55 -2.68 2.41
CA SER A 29 -1.16 -2.39 2.08
C SER A 29 -0.77 -2.95 0.73
N PHE A 30 0.16 -2.27 0.09
CA PHE A 30 0.84 -2.69 -1.12
C PHE A 30 2.32 -2.94 -0.81
N PHE A 31 2.81 -4.14 -1.11
CA PHE A 31 4.21 -4.49 -1.08
C PHE A 31 4.80 -4.32 -2.48
N SER A 32 5.97 -3.68 -2.57
CA SER A 32 6.60 -3.36 -3.84
C SER A 32 7.29 -4.55 -4.49
N GLY A 33 7.48 -5.68 -3.79
CA GLY A 33 8.19 -6.86 -4.31
C GLY A 33 9.66 -6.92 -3.89
N LEU A 34 10.30 -8.06 -4.15
CA LEU A 34 11.70 -8.36 -3.81
C LEU A 34 12.39 -9.09 -4.97
N GLY A 35 13.70 -8.92 -5.10
CA GLY A 35 14.54 -9.53 -6.13
C GLY A 35 14.27 -8.95 -7.52
N GLU A 36 14.10 -9.82 -8.51
CA GLU A 36 13.90 -9.40 -9.91
C GLU A 36 12.47 -8.90 -10.21
N LYS A 37 11.54 -9.03 -9.24
CA LYS A 37 10.13 -8.71 -9.43
C LYS A 37 9.69 -7.65 -8.43
N TYR A 38 9.95 -6.38 -8.73
CA TYR A 38 9.46 -5.24 -7.96
C TYR A 38 8.82 -4.14 -8.81
N VAL A 39 8.00 -3.30 -8.16
CA VAL A 39 7.38 -2.10 -8.73
C VAL A 39 8.11 -0.88 -8.18
N GLU A 40 8.73 -0.11 -9.08
CA GLU A 40 9.46 1.14 -8.84
C GLU A 40 10.70 1.04 -7.93
N VAL A 41 10.57 0.50 -6.72
CA VAL A 41 11.66 0.28 -5.77
C VAL A 41 11.47 -1.03 -5.01
N GLU A 42 12.57 -1.73 -4.74
CA GLU A 42 12.55 -3.02 -4.07
C GLU A 42 12.30 -2.90 -2.55
N ASN A 43 11.53 -3.83 -1.99
CA ASN A 43 11.40 -4.06 -0.54
C ASN A 43 10.74 -2.93 0.28
N TYR A 44 9.70 -2.28 -0.27
CA TYR A 44 8.90 -1.29 0.43
C TYR A 44 7.46 -1.73 0.63
N VAL A 45 6.82 -1.22 1.68
CA VAL A 45 5.39 -1.38 1.94
C VAL A 45 4.74 -0.02 2.10
N VAL A 46 3.69 0.23 1.34
CA VAL A 46 2.79 1.39 1.52
C VAL A 46 1.50 0.89 2.17
N ALA A 47 1.12 1.46 3.31
CA ALA A 47 -0.06 1.04 4.05
C ALA A 47 -1.05 2.20 4.24
N LEU A 48 -2.34 1.88 4.18
CA LEU A 48 -3.45 2.78 4.48
C LEU A 48 -4.25 2.20 5.64
N LEU A 49 -4.56 3.06 6.61
CA LEU A 49 -5.42 2.75 7.73
C LEU A 49 -6.87 3.07 7.37
N LEU A 50 -7.74 2.09 7.52
CA LEU A 50 -9.18 2.23 7.29
C LEU A 50 -9.93 2.07 8.61
N ARG A 51 -11.07 2.75 8.71
CA ARG A 51 -12.07 2.47 9.75
C ARG A 51 -12.65 1.07 9.55
N ARG A 52 -13.27 0.54 10.60
CA ARG A 52 -13.78 -0.84 10.61
C ARG A 52 -14.95 -1.04 9.63
N ASP A 53 -15.75 -0.02 9.38
CA ASP A 53 -16.91 -0.01 8.49
C ASP A 53 -16.53 0.08 7.00
N GLU A 54 -15.30 0.50 6.69
CA GLU A 54 -14.86 0.68 5.31
C GLU A 54 -14.56 -0.63 4.57
N SER A 55 -14.90 -0.70 3.28
CA SER A 55 -14.67 -1.87 2.43
C SER A 55 -13.23 -1.92 1.92
N VAL A 56 -12.51 -3.01 2.24
CA VAL A 56 -11.13 -3.23 1.75
C VAL A 56 -11.06 -3.30 0.23
N ALA A 57 -12.05 -3.95 -0.41
CA ALA A 57 -12.04 -4.20 -1.84
C ALA A 57 -12.06 -2.90 -2.66
N THR A 58 -12.78 -1.90 -2.16
CA THR A 58 -12.90 -0.55 -2.73
C THR A 58 -11.54 0.14 -2.89
N TYR A 59 -10.60 -0.13 -1.98
CA TYR A 59 -9.29 0.53 -1.98
C TYR A 59 -8.21 -0.18 -2.80
N ARG A 60 -8.45 -1.40 -3.30
CA ARG A 60 -7.41 -2.20 -3.97
C ARG A 60 -6.79 -1.48 -5.17
N ALA A 61 -7.64 -1.00 -6.08
CA ALA A 61 -7.17 -0.36 -7.32
C ALA A 61 -6.46 0.96 -7.05
N ILE A 62 -7.05 1.81 -6.21
CA ILE A 62 -6.49 3.13 -5.88
C ILE A 62 -5.21 3.03 -5.05
N LEU A 63 -5.12 2.07 -4.12
CA LEU A 63 -3.91 1.89 -3.32
C LEU A 63 -2.73 1.42 -4.17
N ASN A 64 -2.94 0.54 -5.15
CA ASN A 64 -1.87 0.14 -6.07
C ASN A 64 -1.32 1.35 -6.84
N LYS A 65 -2.21 2.22 -7.35
CA LYS A 65 -1.83 3.45 -8.06
C LYS A 65 -1.08 4.44 -7.14
N ILE A 66 -1.61 4.68 -5.94
CA ILE A 66 -0.99 5.57 -4.95
C ILE A 66 0.39 5.03 -4.54
N ALA A 67 0.49 3.73 -4.29
CA ALA A 67 1.75 3.09 -3.92
C ALA A 67 2.79 3.26 -5.04
N ALA A 68 2.46 2.94 -6.30
CA ALA A 68 3.38 3.16 -7.42
C ALA A 68 3.83 4.63 -7.52
N ASN A 69 2.93 5.61 -7.33
CA ASN A 69 3.30 7.03 -7.33
C ASN A 69 4.25 7.42 -6.20
N ILE A 70 4.00 6.92 -4.98
CA ILE A 70 4.88 7.17 -3.82
C ILE A 70 6.25 6.54 -4.05
N LEU A 71 6.26 5.27 -4.47
CA LEU A 71 7.46 4.45 -4.65
C LEU A 71 8.34 4.99 -5.77
N GLY A 72 7.78 5.34 -6.93
CA GLY A 72 8.52 5.96 -8.05
C GLY A 72 9.03 7.37 -7.76
N ASN A 73 8.61 7.99 -6.65
CA ASN A 73 9.04 9.32 -6.21
C ASN A 73 9.65 9.30 -4.80
N ILE A 74 10.13 8.14 -4.35
CA ILE A 74 10.66 7.97 -3.00
C ILE A 74 11.99 8.71 -2.81
N GLU A 75 12.83 8.71 -3.86
CA GLU A 75 14.10 9.43 -3.87
C GLU A 75 13.91 10.92 -3.61
N ASN A 76 14.73 11.45 -2.71
CA ASN A 76 14.68 12.86 -2.30
C ASN A 76 13.30 13.30 -1.76
N ASN A 77 12.47 12.35 -1.32
CA ASN A 77 11.11 12.61 -0.81
C ASN A 77 10.19 13.37 -1.78
N LYS A 78 10.36 13.20 -3.09
CA LYS A 78 9.52 13.89 -4.10
C LYS A 78 8.03 13.56 -3.95
N TYR A 79 7.71 12.36 -3.47
CA TYR A 79 6.34 11.93 -3.18
C TYR A 79 5.59 12.86 -2.22
N LYS A 80 6.28 13.58 -1.31
CA LYS A 80 5.63 14.50 -0.35
C LYS A 80 4.81 15.58 -1.05
N LYS A 81 5.28 16.05 -2.20
CA LYS A 81 4.55 17.04 -3.03
C LYS A 81 3.31 16.44 -3.69
N LEU A 82 3.26 15.13 -3.86
CA LEU A 82 2.15 14.39 -4.48
C LEU A 82 1.07 14.01 -3.46
N ILE A 83 1.41 13.87 -2.17
CA ILE A 83 0.49 13.42 -1.11
C ILE A 83 -0.86 14.14 -1.13
N PRO A 84 -0.95 15.49 -1.24
CA PRO A 84 -2.24 16.17 -1.26
C PRO A 84 -3.15 15.71 -2.41
N ARG A 85 -2.59 15.56 -3.61
CA ARG A 85 -3.33 15.07 -4.79
C ARG A 85 -3.70 13.60 -4.64
N LEU A 86 -2.78 12.76 -4.17
CA LEU A 86 -3.04 11.34 -3.96
C LEU A 86 -4.14 11.11 -2.92
N TYR A 87 -4.19 11.95 -1.88
CA TYR A 87 -5.27 11.94 -0.90
C TYR A 87 -6.61 12.38 -1.51
N GLN A 88 -6.62 13.40 -2.38
CA GLN A 88 -7.84 13.79 -3.11
C GLN A 88 -8.35 12.68 -4.02
N ASP A 89 -7.46 11.97 -4.71
CA ASP A 89 -7.82 10.81 -5.54
C ASP A 89 -8.41 9.68 -4.66
N LEU A 90 -7.85 9.46 -3.47
CA LEU A 90 -8.37 8.47 -2.50
C LEU A 90 -9.75 8.84 -1.96
N ALA A 91 -9.97 10.12 -1.62
CA ALA A 91 -11.21 10.60 -1.00
C ALA A 91 -12.43 10.64 -1.95
N ARG A 92 -12.22 10.38 -3.25
CA ARG A 92 -13.28 10.31 -4.28
C ARG A 92 -13.82 8.91 -4.51
N ILE A 93 -13.25 7.92 -3.83
CA ILE A 93 -13.59 6.50 -3.96
C ILE A 93 -14.75 6.16 -3.01
#